data_AF-A0A380W624-F1
#
_entry.id   AF-A0A380W624-F1
#
_cell.length_a   1.000
_cell.length_b   1.000
_cell.length_c   1.000
_cell.angle_alpha   90.00
_cell.angle_beta   90.00
_cell.angle_gamma   90.00
#
_symmetry.space_group_name_H-M   'P 1'
#
loop_
_entity.id
_entity.type
_entity.pdbx_description
1 polymer ?
#
loop_
_entity_poly.entity_id
_entity_poly.type
_entity_poly.pdbx_seq_one_letter_code
_entity_poly.pdbx_strand_id
1 'polypeptide(L)'
;MTASPSMPLINGRTDPLFAQALEKVSPENRAKAKAKAEDFEAVFLNSMFSQMTSGLKGEGPFGDTPGTGVWRSMMTDQYARSFAKAGGIGIGDEVYRTLITQQANKAA
;
A
#
# COMPACT_ATOMS: atom_id res chain seq x y z
N MET A 1 -26.35 19.17 -18.38
CA MET A 1 -24.88 19.15 -18.28
C MET A 1 -24.48 17.80 -17.72
N THR A 2 -24.12 16.86 -18.59
CA THR A 2 -23.72 15.51 -18.19
C THR A 2 -22.31 15.57 -17.61
N ALA A 3 -22.15 15.23 -16.33
CA ALA A 3 -20.85 15.16 -15.68
C ALA A 3 -19.96 14.17 -16.45
N SER A 4 -18.82 14.65 -16.97
CA SER A 4 -17.81 13.81 -17.59
C SER A 4 -17.31 12.77 -16.57
N PRO A 5 -17.15 11.49 -16.94
CA PRO A 5 -16.57 10.51 -16.04
C PRO A 5 -15.10 10.90 -15.82
N SER A 6 -14.80 11.41 -14.63
CA SER A 6 -13.42 11.62 -14.17
C SER A 6 -12.69 10.29 -14.21
N MET A 7 -11.88 10.08 -15.25
CA MET A 7 -11.11 8.85 -15.44
C MET A 7 -10.14 8.68 -14.27
N PRO A 8 -10.05 7.48 -13.67
CA PRO A 8 -9.04 7.21 -12.65
C PRO A 8 -7.64 7.39 -13.26
N LEU A 9 -6.83 8.20 -12.59
CA LEU A 9 -5.44 8.45 -12.93
C LEU A 9 -4.56 7.58 -12.00
N ILE A 10 -3.68 6.77 -12.58
CA ILE A 10 -2.62 6.06 -11.83
C ILE A 10 -1.28 6.61 -12.32
N ASN A 11 -0.44 7.11 -11.41
CA ASN A 11 0.87 7.71 -11.73
C ASN A 11 0.80 8.74 -12.89
N GLY A 12 -0.28 9.54 -12.93
CA GLY A 12 -0.50 10.57 -13.95
C GLY A 12 -0.95 10.06 -15.32
N ARG A 13 -1.19 8.74 -15.50
CA ARG A 13 -1.72 8.15 -16.74
C ARG A 13 -3.17 7.73 -16.55
N THR A 14 -3.99 8.02 -17.57
CA THR A 14 -5.38 7.54 -17.65
C THR A 14 -5.41 6.03 -17.82
N ASP A 15 -6.23 5.36 -17.01
CA ASP A 15 -6.38 3.91 -17.05
C ASP A 15 -7.79 3.48 -17.49
N PRO A 16 -8.02 3.32 -18.80
CA PRO A 16 -9.35 3.00 -19.32
C PRO A 16 -9.79 1.56 -18.99
N LEU A 17 -8.85 0.63 -18.77
CA LEU A 17 -9.17 -0.75 -18.42
C LEU A 17 -9.67 -0.85 -16.98
N PHE A 18 -9.01 -0.14 -16.08
CA PHE A 18 -9.45 -0.07 -14.69
C PHE A 18 -10.80 0.67 -14.55
N ALA A 19 -11.02 1.74 -15.31
CA ALA A 19 -12.30 2.44 -15.35
C ALA A 19 -13.47 1.50 -15.73
N GLN A 20 -13.29 0.71 -16.79
CA GLN A 20 -14.29 -0.29 -17.21
C GLN A 20 -14.46 -1.41 -16.19
N ALA A 21 -13.37 -1.86 -15.57
CA ALA A 21 -13.43 -2.90 -14.53
C ALA A 21 -14.19 -2.41 -13.30
N LEU A 22 -14.02 -1.14 -12.90
CA LEU A 22 -14.79 -0.54 -11.82
C LEU A 22 -16.28 -0.63 -12.11
N GLU A 23 -16.75 -0.23 -13.30
CA GLU A 23 -18.17 -0.27 -13.67
C GLU A 23 -18.81 -1.67 -13.48
N LYS A 24 -18.06 -2.74 -13.73
CA LYS A 24 -18.54 -4.13 -13.59
C LYS A 24 -18.56 -4.65 -12.15
N VAL A 25 -17.84 -4.03 -11.22
CA VAL A 25 -17.72 -4.47 -9.83
C VAL A 25 -18.63 -3.64 -8.93
N SER A 26 -19.38 -4.30 -8.04
CA SER A 26 -20.30 -3.62 -7.10
C SER A 26 -19.54 -2.69 -6.12
N PRO A 27 -20.16 -1.60 -5.63
CA PRO A 27 -19.53 -0.69 -4.66
C PRO A 27 -19.04 -1.39 -3.39
N GLU A 28 -19.78 -2.39 -2.92
CA GLU A 28 -19.38 -3.19 -1.74
C GLU A 28 -18.09 -3.98 -2.01
N ASN A 29 -18.00 -4.64 -3.18
CA ASN A 29 -16.81 -5.39 -3.56
C ASN A 29 -15.61 -4.45 -3.82
N ARG A 30 -15.85 -3.24 -4.32
CA ARG A 30 -14.82 -2.20 -4.44
C ARG A 30 -14.29 -1.80 -3.06
N ALA A 31 -15.15 -1.56 -2.08
CA ALA A 31 -14.72 -1.23 -0.72
C ALA A 31 -13.93 -2.37 -0.07
N LYS A 32 -14.39 -3.62 -0.23
CA LYS A 32 -13.68 -4.81 0.26
C LYS A 32 -12.31 -4.96 -0.38
N ALA A 33 -12.21 -4.79 -1.70
CA ALA A 33 -10.94 -4.88 -2.42
C ALA A 33 -9.96 -3.79 -1.99
N LYS A 34 -10.44 -2.57 -1.73
CA LYS A 34 -9.61 -1.48 -1.21
C LYS A 34 -9.04 -1.81 0.16
N ALA A 35 -9.89 -2.23 1.10
CA ALA A 35 -9.45 -2.62 2.45
C ALA A 35 -8.43 -3.76 2.40
N LYS A 36 -8.64 -4.77 1.53
CA LYS A 36 -7.69 -5.87 1.35
C LYS A 36 -6.35 -5.44 0.78
N ALA A 37 -6.33 -4.43 -0.08
CA ALA A 37 -5.11 -3.89 -0.64
C ALA A 37 -4.33 -3.04 0.39
N GLU A 38 -5.03 -2.27 1.21
CA GLU A 38 -4.46 -1.56 2.37
C GLU A 38 -3.87 -2.55 3.40
N ASP A 39 -4.60 -3.62 3.73
CA ASP A 39 -4.12 -4.70 4.60
C ASP A 39 -2.82 -5.33 4.07
N PHE A 40 -2.76 -5.57 2.75
CA PHE A 40 -1.58 -6.13 2.10
C PHE A 40 -0.37 -5.21 2.22
N GLU A 41 -0.55 -3.92 1.95
CA GLU A 41 0.52 -2.93 2.07
C GLU A 41 1.02 -2.83 3.52
N ALA A 42 0.13 -2.92 4.52
CA ALA A 42 0.52 -2.93 5.93
C ALA A 42 1.40 -4.15 6.29
N VAL A 43 1.05 -5.36 5.82
CA VAL A 43 1.85 -6.57 6.04
C VAL A 43 3.20 -6.48 5.32
N PHE A 44 3.22 -5.92 4.11
CA PHE A 44 4.45 -5.69 3.36
C PHE A 44 5.37 -4.73 4.11
N LEU A 45 4.86 -3.57 4.55
CA LEU A 45 5.63 -2.58 5.30
C LEU A 45 6.17 -3.16 6.60
N ASN A 46 5.36 -3.94 7.33
CA ASN A 46 5.82 -4.64 8.53
C ASN A 46 7.01 -5.56 8.24
N SER A 47 6.91 -6.33 7.15
CA SER A 47 7.98 -7.24 6.71
C SER A 47 9.25 -6.48 6.31
N MET A 48 9.10 -5.36 5.60
CA MET A 48 10.21 -4.46 5.24
C MET A 48 10.90 -3.89 6.47
N PHE A 49 10.14 -3.36 7.43
CA PHE A 49 10.71 -2.83 8.67
C PHE A 49 11.38 -3.93 9.52
N SER A 50 10.82 -5.14 9.54
CA SER A 50 11.43 -6.30 10.19
C SER A 50 12.76 -6.69 9.53
N GLN A 51 12.84 -6.70 8.20
CA GLN A 51 14.08 -6.95 7.47
C GLN A 51 15.12 -5.85 7.68
N MET A 52 14.71 -4.58 7.68
CA MET A 52 15.59 -3.44 7.91
C MET A 52 16.14 -3.43 9.34
N THR A 53 15.35 -3.86 10.33
CA THR A 53 15.80 -3.92 11.74
C THR A 53 16.60 -5.18 12.05
N SER A 54 16.33 -6.30 11.38
CA SER A 54 17.08 -7.56 11.56
C SER A 54 18.49 -7.51 10.98
N GLY A 55 18.70 -6.80 9.86
CA GLY A 55 20.03 -6.56 9.28
C GLY A 55 20.94 -5.62 10.08
N LEU A 56 20.40 -4.96 11.11
CA LEU A 56 21.09 -4.00 11.97
C LEU A 56 21.59 -4.60 13.30
N LYS A 57 21.48 -5.91 13.50
CA LYS A 57 22.11 -6.60 14.65
C LYS A 57 23.63 -6.47 14.52
N GLY A 58 24.27 -5.85 15.50
CA GLY A 58 25.73 -5.73 15.57
C GLY A 58 26.38 -4.64 14.69
N GLU A 59 25.80 -4.23 13.57
CA GLU A 59 26.43 -3.27 12.64
C GLU A 59 25.67 -1.93 12.52
N GLY A 60 26.40 -0.83 12.79
CA GLY A 60 25.92 0.55 12.79
C GLY A 60 26.65 1.39 13.86
N PRO A 61 26.66 2.72 13.75
CA PRO A 61 27.48 3.61 14.60
C PRO A 61 27.22 3.53 16.11
N PHE A 62 26.17 2.81 16.53
CA PHE A 62 25.78 2.63 17.92
C PHE A 62 25.99 1.19 18.47
N GLY A 63 26.43 0.24 17.63
CA GLY A 63 26.68 -1.15 18.02
C GLY A 63 25.46 -1.89 18.59
N ASP A 64 25.72 -2.92 19.40
CA ASP A 64 24.75 -3.84 20.03
C ASP A 64 24.52 -3.53 21.53
N THR A 65 24.63 -2.25 21.93
CA THR A 65 24.42 -1.88 23.33
C THR A 65 22.93 -1.91 23.71
N PRO A 66 22.55 -2.33 24.94
CA PRO A 66 21.15 -2.52 25.35
C PRO A 66 20.23 -1.31 25.19
N GLY A 67 20.77 -0.08 25.15
CA GLY A 67 20.01 1.16 24.96
C GLY A 67 19.63 1.48 23.51
N THR A 68 20.22 0.81 22.52
CA THR A 68 20.05 1.15 21.09
C THR A 68 18.75 0.64 20.49
N GLY A 69 18.18 -0.43 21.04
CA GLY A 69 16.92 -1.02 20.54
C GLY A 69 15.72 -0.08 20.63
N VAL A 70 15.66 0.76 21.67
CA VAL A 70 14.59 1.75 21.86
C VAL A 70 14.67 2.85 20.81
N TRP A 71 15.87 3.41 20.58
CA TRP A 71 16.06 4.46 19.57
C TRP A 71 15.79 3.94 18.14
N ARG A 72 16.24 2.71 17.82
CA ARG A 72 15.94 2.06 16.53
C ARG A 72 14.43 1.84 16.34
N SER A 73 13.73 1.42 17.40
CA SER A 73 12.26 1.25 17.37
C SER A 73 11.56 2.59 17.15
N MET A 74 11.96 3.65 17.85
CA MET A 74 11.38 4.99 17.67
C MET A 74 11.61 5.53 16.26
N MET A 75 12.80 5.36 15.70
CA MET A 75 13.11 5.80 14.34
C MET A 75 12.31 4.99 13.30
N THR A 76 12.20 3.68 13.49
CA THR A 76 11.39 2.80 12.64
C THR A 76 9.91 3.20 12.68
N ASP A 77 9.37 3.51 13.87
CA ASP A 77 7.99 3.98 14.04
C ASP A 77 7.76 5.34 13.35
N GLN A 78 8.71 6.28 13.45
CA GLN A 78 8.63 7.56 12.73
C GLN A 78 8.66 7.37 11.21
N TYR A 79 9.53 6.50 10.69
CA TYR A 79 9.54 6.16 9.27
C TYR A 79 8.21 5.53 8.86
N ALA A 80 7.72 4.52 9.56
CA ALA A 80 6.44 3.88 9.30
C ALA A 80 5.27 4.88 9.25
N ARG A 81 5.20 5.80 10.23
CA ARG A 81 4.20 6.88 10.26
C ARG A 81 4.35 7.84 9.09
N SER A 82 5.58 8.17 8.69
CA SER A 82 5.82 9.07 7.55
C SER A 82 5.32 8.45 6.24
N PHE A 83 5.57 7.15 6.03
CA PHE A 83 5.06 6.42 4.87
C PHE A 83 3.54 6.32 4.89
N ALA A 84 2.94 5.95 6.03
CA ALA A 84 1.49 5.90 6.16
C ALA A 84 0.82 7.27 5.91
N LYS A 85 1.39 8.35 6.45
CA LYS A 85 0.88 9.73 6.28
C LYS A 85 1.02 10.22 4.83
N ALA A 86 2.03 9.75 4.10
CA ALA A 86 2.20 10.05 2.68
C ALA A 86 1.23 9.28 1.76
N GLY A 87 0.36 8.42 2.31
CA GLY A 87 -0.57 7.59 1.54
C GLY A 87 -0.02 6.20 1.22
N GLY A 88 0.95 5.71 1.99
CA GLY A 88 1.63 4.44 1.73
C GLY A 88 2.78 4.60 0.74
N ILE A 89 3.15 3.51 0.08
CA ILE A 89 4.19 3.48 -0.96
C ILE A 89 3.60 3.20 -2.35
N GLY A 90 2.27 3.12 -2.45
CA GLY A 90 1.53 2.92 -3.71
C GLY A 90 1.36 1.45 -4.10
N ILE A 91 1.80 0.50 -3.27
CA ILE A 91 1.60 -0.93 -3.54
C ILE A 91 0.12 -1.29 -3.34
N GLY A 92 -0.54 -0.67 -2.35
CA GLY A 92 -1.97 -0.83 -2.13
C GLY A 92 -2.80 -0.47 -3.36
N ASP A 93 -2.46 0.62 -4.05
CA ASP A 93 -3.19 1.07 -5.25
C ASP A 93 -3.06 0.08 -6.42
N GLU A 94 -1.87 -0.49 -6.65
CA GLU A 94 -1.65 -1.49 -7.70
C GLU A 94 -2.31 -2.84 -7.40
N VAL A 95 -2.29 -3.26 -6.13
CA VAL A 95 -3.01 -4.46 -5.69
C VAL A 95 -4.51 -4.24 -5.84
N TYR A 96 -5.03 -3.08 -5.44
CA TYR A 96 -6.43 -2.73 -5.61
C TYR A 96 -6.86 -2.79 -7.08
N ARG A 97 -6.10 -2.17 -7.99
CA ARG A 97 -6.32 -2.24 -9.43
C ARG A 97 -6.42 -3.70 -9.90
N THR A 98 -5.44 -4.51 -9.52
CA THR A 98 -5.37 -5.92 -9.91
C THR A 98 -6.59 -6.71 -9.40
N LEU A 99 -6.97 -6.51 -8.14
CA LEU A 99 -8.14 -7.17 -7.54
C LEU A 99 -9.43 -6.78 -8.25
N ILE A 100 -9.60 -5.51 -8.60
CA ILE A 100 -10.78 -5.03 -9.34
C ILE A 100 -10.82 -5.61 -10.75
N THR A 101 -9.70 -5.59 -11.49
CA THR A 101 -9.62 -6.18 -12.83
C THR A 101 -9.92 -7.68 -12.80
N GLN A 102 -9.38 -8.42 -11.81
CA GLN A 102 -9.68 -9.84 -11.67
C GLN A 102 -11.16 -10.10 -11.33
N GLN A 103 -11.76 -9.30 -10.45
CA GLN A 103 -13.18 -9.44 -10.11
C GLN A 103 -14.08 -9.11 -11.30
N ALA A 104 -13.73 -8.09 -12.08
CA ALA A 104 -14.45 -7.74 -13.31
C ALA A 104 -14.37 -8.84 -14.37
N ASN A 105 -13.22 -9.51 -14.50
CA ASN A 105 -13.05 -10.64 -15.42
C ASN A 105 -13.80 -11.90 -14.99
N LYS A 106 -13.98 -12.12 -13.68
CA LYS A 106 -14.78 -13.23 -13.15
C LYS A 106 -16.29 -13.00 -13.25
N ALA A 107 -16.70 -11.74 -13.36
CA ALA A 107 -18.10 -11.33 -13.49
C ALA A 107 -18.57 -11.23 -14.96
N ALA A 108 -17.66 -11.41 -15.92
CA ALA A 108 -17.92 -11.47 -17.36
C ALA A 108 -18.13 -12.92 -17.82
#